data_AF-A0A3L7Q1M1-F1
#
_entry.id   AF-A0A3L7Q1M1-F1
#
_cell.length_a   1.000
_cell.length_b   1.000
_cell.length_c   1.000
_cell.angle_alpha   90.00
_cell.angle_beta   90.00
_cell.angle_gamma   90.00
#
_symmetry.space_group_name_H-M   'P 1'
#
loop_
_entity.id
_entity.type
_entity.pdbx_description
1 polymer ?
#
loop_
_entity_poly.entity_id
_entity_poly.type
_entity_poly.pdbx_seq_one_letter_code
_entity_poly.pdbx_strand_id
1 'polypeptide(L)'
;MKTAITVITLAVSSPIAAQVPVEWPVAAGGNGHWYVLQAQPNGRFWELVSRAEAQGGHLVSITSATENEFVRALSMGHNVHFGAFHDQGAPGFSEPASGWTWVSGEPWTWSGWCSNQPDDASWGGYQGQEVARFNTSTATCWDDAHSLVQLESIAIEATVIEWSADCNGDGAIDFGQIQAGVLADLDGNNIPDCCASAGREPPFPIVQWTVTAGGNGHYYAGVQLPADVTPANWWDEAQARCEALGGHLATPTSSSENSFIISQAVPQISPVSGLGRGPMIGGRREGGVWRWITGEPWTFTGWCGPEPTGDGNNLQYWAFSALCWNDFPGTVAYSNTYIIEWSADCNGDGLVDFGQILDGTIVDQDGDWIPDDCGIPPCAADVTGNGVVDGGDLGLLISAWGEVANSTANLDLDGDGDIGCIDLAHLLAQWGACSP
;
A
#
# COMPACT_ATOMS: atom_id res chain seq x y z
N MET A 1 29.34 -42.58 -13.30
CA MET A 1 30.07 -41.37 -12.88
C MET A 1 29.06 -40.48 -12.16
N LYS A 2 29.13 -40.44 -10.83
CA LYS A 2 28.31 -39.53 -10.00
C LYS A 2 29.18 -38.31 -9.72
N THR A 3 28.78 -37.15 -10.20
CA THR A 3 29.53 -35.90 -10.03
C THR A 3 29.28 -35.38 -8.61
N ALA A 4 30.35 -35.28 -7.82
CA ALA A 4 30.33 -34.69 -6.48
C ALA A 4 30.54 -33.18 -6.60
N ILE A 5 29.64 -32.38 -6.00
CA ILE A 5 29.80 -30.94 -5.86
C ILE A 5 30.66 -30.70 -4.61
N THR A 6 31.79 -30.02 -4.77
CA THR A 6 32.74 -29.68 -3.70
C THR A 6 32.38 -28.29 -3.16
N VAL A 7 32.05 -28.21 -1.86
CA VAL A 7 31.82 -26.94 -1.15
C VAL A 7 33.15 -26.52 -0.52
N ILE A 8 33.65 -25.32 -0.86
CA ILE A 8 34.82 -24.70 -0.25
C ILE A 8 34.35 -23.91 0.97
N THR A 9 34.79 -24.31 2.17
CA THR A 9 34.51 -23.61 3.43
C THR A 9 35.63 -22.62 3.75
N LEU A 10 35.28 -21.33 3.80
CA LEU A 10 36.02 -20.30 4.53
C LEU A 10 35.27 -20.05 5.83
N ALA A 11 35.88 -20.44 6.95
CA ALA A 11 35.30 -20.28 8.27
C ALA A 11 35.42 -18.82 8.73
N VAL A 12 34.27 -18.15 8.86
CA VAL A 12 34.11 -16.98 9.72
C VAL A 12 33.05 -17.36 10.74
N SER A 13 33.35 -17.18 12.03
CA SER A 13 32.44 -17.51 13.12
C SER A 13 31.23 -16.57 13.10
N SER A 14 30.07 -17.08 12.71
CA SER A 14 28.80 -16.35 12.69
C SER A 14 27.80 -16.93 13.70
N PRO A 15 26.90 -16.11 14.29
CA PRO A 15 25.85 -16.61 15.15
C PRO A 15 24.83 -17.42 14.33
N ILE A 16 24.18 -18.37 15.01
CA ILE A 16 23.16 -19.35 14.60
C ILE A 16 22.46 -19.02 13.26
N ALA A 17 22.67 -19.85 12.24
CA ALA A 17 22.11 -19.67 10.90
C ALA A 17 20.63 -20.10 10.87
N ALA A 18 19.72 -19.15 10.64
CA ALA A 18 18.45 -19.45 9.99
C ALA A 18 18.73 -20.09 8.62
N GLN A 19 17.94 -21.09 8.23
CA GLN A 19 18.10 -21.72 6.92
C GLN A 19 17.72 -20.73 5.80
N VAL A 20 18.27 -20.90 4.60
CA VAL A 20 17.80 -20.13 3.42
C VAL A 20 16.39 -20.61 3.07
N PRO A 21 15.45 -19.72 2.72
CA PRO A 21 14.13 -20.11 2.23
C PRO A 21 14.21 -21.13 1.08
N VAL A 22 13.32 -22.13 1.09
CA VAL A 22 13.28 -23.23 0.12
C VAL A 22 11.88 -23.35 -0.46
N GLU A 23 11.78 -23.35 -1.79
CA GLU A 23 10.55 -23.71 -2.52
C GLU A 23 10.25 -25.20 -2.35
N TRP A 24 8.98 -25.57 -2.18
CA TRP A 24 8.51 -26.94 -2.39
C TRP A 24 7.85 -27.07 -3.78
N PRO A 25 8.61 -27.43 -4.84
CA PRO A 25 8.16 -27.20 -6.20
C PRO A 25 7.02 -28.13 -6.58
N VAL A 26 6.04 -27.62 -7.33
CA VAL A 26 4.93 -28.42 -7.88
C VAL A 26 5.46 -29.60 -8.73
N ALA A 27 6.54 -29.39 -9.48
CA ALA A 27 7.20 -30.43 -10.27
C ALA A 27 7.76 -31.60 -9.43
N ALA A 28 8.00 -31.38 -8.13
CA ALA A 28 8.43 -32.39 -7.17
C ALA A 28 7.26 -32.97 -6.34
N GLY A 29 6.01 -32.63 -6.69
CA GLY A 29 4.81 -33.02 -5.95
C GLY A 29 4.47 -32.12 -4.77
N GLY A 30 5.04 -30.91 -4.72
CA GLY A 30 4.69 -29.88 -3.75
C GLY A 30 3.57 -28.94 -4.17
N ASN A 31 3.36 -27.91 -3.38
CA ASN A 31 2.35 -26.87 -3.58
C ASN A 31 2.92 -25.58 -4.22
N GLY A 32 4.23 -25.49 -4.42
CA GLY A 32 4.89 -24.29 -4.97
C GLY A 32 5.16 -23.20 -3.93
N HIS A 33 4.79 -23.42 -2.66
CA HIS A 33 5.03 -22.47 -1.58
C HIS A 33 6.51 -22.46 -1.16
N TRP A 34 6.90 -21.41 -0.45
CA TRP A 34 8.26 -21.25 0.09
C TRP A 34 8.26 -21.40 1.61
N TYR A 35 9.32 -22.02 2.14
CA TYR A 35 9.41 -22.36 3.56
C TYR A 35 10.78 -22.04 4.15
N VAL A 36 10.80 -21.60 5.41
CA VAL A 36 12.05 -21.46 6.17
C VAL A 36 11.91 -21.93 7.61
N LEU A 37 12.87 -22.73 8.08
CA LEU A 37 13.00 -23.09 9.49
C LEU A 37 13.59 -21.91 10.28
N GLN A 38 12.85 -21.45 11.28
CA GLN A 38 13.35 -20.56 12.32
C GLN A 38 13.64 -21.36 13.59
N ALA A 39 14.91 -21.67 13.83
CA ALA A 39 15.35 -22.31 15.07
C ALA A 39 15.61 -21.25 16.16
N GLN A 40 15.18 -21.55 17.38
CA GLN A 40 15.26 -20.68 18.55
C GLN A 40 14.70 -19.26 18.30
N PRO A 41 13.47 -19.12 17.75
CA PRO A 41 12.91 -17.83 17.39
C PRO A 41 12.70 -16.89 18.58
N ASN A 42 12.72 -17.41 19.83
CA ASN A 42 12.55 -16.65 21.06
C ASN A 42 11.29 -15.77 21.06
N GLY A 43 10.15 -16.36 21.39
CA GLY A 43 8.87 -15.67 21.46
C GLY A 43 7.72 -16.59 21.84
N ARG A 44 6.58 -15.98 22.14
CA ARG A 44 5.29 -16.68 22.35
C ARG A 44 4.60 -16.94 21.02
N PHE A 45 3.64 -17.86 20.98
CA PHE A 45 2.94 -18.23 19.76
C PHE A 45 2.45 -17.02 18.94
N TRP A 46 1.65 -16.15 19.54
CA TRP A 46 1.11 -14.97 18.85
C TRP A 46 2.17 -13.93 18.47
N GLU A 47 3.29 -13.86 19.21
CA GLU A 47 4.42 -13.01 18.79
C GLU A 47 5.11 -13.59 17.55
N LEU A 48 5.22 -14.92 17.45
CA LEU A 48 5.78 -15.58 16.28
C LEU A 48 4.85 -15.49 15.06
N VAL A 49 3.54 -15.55 15.27
CA VAL A 49 2.54 -15.26 14.23
C VAL A 49 2.76 -13.85 13.69
N SER A 50 2.75 -12.83 14.55
CA SER A 50 2.96 -11.44 14.10
C SER A 50 4.32 -11.21 13.45
N ARG A 51 5.39 -11.91 13.88
CA ARG A 51 6.71 -11.83 13.23
C ARG A 51 6.72 -12.49 11.85
N ALA A 52 5.98 -13.58 11.65
CA ALA A 52 5.86 -14.22 10.35
C ALA A 52 5.06 -13.33 9.39
N GLU A 53 3.95 -12.77 9.85
CA GLU A 53 3.12 -11.81 9.11
C GLU A 53 3.90 -10.56 8.70
N ALA A 54 4.74 -10.02 9.59
CA ALA A 54 5.61 -8.89 9.31
C ALA A 54 6.70 -9.17 8.26
N GLN A 55 6.89 -10.44 7.87
CA GLN A 55 7.79 -10.87 6.80
C GLN A 55 6.99 -11.39 5.60
N GLY A 56 5.71 -11.06 5.46
CA GLY A 56 4.88 -11.47 4.33
C GLY A 56 4.49 -12.95 4.30
N GLY A 57 4.80 -13.70 5.35
CA GLY A 57 4.48 -15.10 5.48
C GLY A 57 3.52 -15.37 6.64
N HIS A 58 3.32 -16.64 6.95
CA HIS A 58 2.60 -17.06 8.14
C HIS A 58 3.28 -18.28 8.76
N LEU A 59 2.93 -18.63 9.99
CA LEU A 59 3.37 -19.92 10.53
C LEU A 59 2.75 -21.03 9.67
N VAL A 60 3.57 -22.03 9.35
CA VAL A 60 3.24 -23.06 8.37
C VAL A 60 1.88 -23.72 8.63
N SER A 61 1.13 -23.88 7.56
CA SER A 61 -0.04 -24.76 7.49
C SER A 61 0.39 -26.12 6.98
N ILE A 62 -0.24 -27.17 7.50
CA ILE A 62 0.02 -28.52 7.03
C ILE A 62 -1.31 -29.16 6.65
N THR A 63 -1.62 -29.11 5.36
CA THR A 63 -2.90 -29.49 4.78
C THR A 63 -2.88 -30.88 4.15
N SER A 64 -1.73 -31.56 4.14
CA SER A 64 -1.59 -32.91 3.60
C SER A 64 -0.51 -33.76 4.28
N ALA A 65 -0.61 -35.08 4.12
CA ALA A 65 0.40 -36.01 4.63
C ALA A 65 1.78 -35.82 3.97
N THR A 66 1.82 -35.47 2.69
CA THR A 66 3.06 -35.19 1.95
C THR A 66 3.71 -33.89 2.42
N GLU A 67 2.92 -32.88 2.73
CA GLU A 67 3.40 -31.62 3.32
C GLU A 67 3.95 -31.85 4.72
N ASN A 68 3.28 -32.68 5.53
CA ASN A 68 3.78 -33.07 6.84
C ASN A 68 5.15 -33.73 6.76
N GLU A 69 5.38 -34.62 5.79
CA GLU A 69 6.70 -35.23 5.55
C GLU A 69 7.74 -34.19 5.11
N PHE A 70 7.37 -33.25 4.24
CA PHE A 70 8.25 -32.16 3.79
C PHE A 70 8.67 -31.24 4.94
N VAL A 71 7.71 -30.69 5.68
CA VAL A 71 7.95 -29.82 6.85
C VAL A 71 8.73 -30.56 7.94
N ARG A 72 8.47 -31.87 8.12
CA ARG A 72 9.26 -32.70 9.03
C ARG A 72 10.71 -32.83 8.57
N ALA A 73 10.97 -33.05 7.28
CA ALA A 73 12.32 -33.10 6.76
C ALA A 73 13.04 -31.75 6.96
N LEU A 74 12.33 -30.64 6.72
CA LEU A 74 12.82 -29.27 6.91
C LEU A 74 13.15 -28.95 8.38
N SER A 75 12.43 -29.53 9.33
CA SER A 75 12.60 -29.26 10.77
C SER A 75 13.99 -29.63 11.34
N MET A 76 14.81 -30.40 10.61
CA MET A 76 16.15 -30.83 11.04
C MET A 76 16.20 -31.48 12.44
N GLY A 77 15.11 -32.11 12.87
CA GLY A 77 15.02 -32.74 14.19
C GLY A 77 14.55 -31.82 15.32
N HIS A 78 14.33 -30.53 15.06
CA HIS A 78 13.72 -29.61 16.01
C HIS A 78 12.25 -29.95 16.26
N ASN A 79 11.77 -29.56 17.44
CA ASN A 79 10.35 -29.57 17.77
C ASN A 79 9.69 -28.29 17.25
N VAL A 80 9.01 -28.39 16.11
CA VAL A 80 8.42 -27.25 15.39
C VAL A 80 6.99 -27.04 15.83
N HIS A 81 6.66 -25.81 16.20
CA HIS A 81 5.27 -25.34 16.35
C HIS A 81 4.80 -24.75 15.02
N PHE A 82 3.55 -25.04 14.66
CA PHE A 82 2.94 -24.66 13.37
C PHE A 82 1.84 -23.63 13.57
N GLY A 83 1.26 -23.13 12.49
CA GLY A 83 0.16 -22.17 12.52
C GLY A 83 -1.19 -22.71 13.00
N ALA A 84 -1.27 -23.95 13.48
CA ALA A 84 -2.52 -24.51 14.00
C ALA A 84 -2.78 -24.02 15.42
N PHE A 85 -3.98 -23.46 15.64
CA PHE A 85 -4.45 -23.08 16.97
C PHE A 85 -5.91 -23.49 17.18
N HIS A 86 -6.30 -23.58 18.45
CA HIS A 86 -7.63 -23.99 18.88
C HIS A 86 -8.52 -22.76 19.07
N ASP A 87 -9.39 -22.49 18.08
CA ASP A 87 -10.28 -21.34 18.07
C ASP A 87 -11.56 -21.60 18.90
N GLN A 88 -11.64 -20.96 20.06
CA GLN A 88 -12.79 -21.03 20.96
C GLN A 88 -14.06 -20.38 20.39
N GLY A 89 -13.92 -19.51 19.38
CA GLY A 89 -15.01 -18.89 18.64
C GLY A 89 -15.55 -19.75 17.50
N ALA A 90 -14.87 -20.84 17.14
CA ALA A 90 -15.23 -21.65 15.99
C ALA A 90 -16.60 -22.34 16.15
N PRO A 91 -17.45 -22.36 15.11
CA PRO A 91 -18.70 -23.11 15.13
C PRO A 91 -18.44 -24.61 15.40
N GLY A 92 -18.98 -25.13 16.49
CA GLY A 92 -18.78 -26.54 16.88
C GLY A 92 -17.49 -26.80 17.66
N PHE A 93 -16.91 -25.76 18.27
CA PHE A 93 -15.84 -25.89 19.27
C PHE A 93 -16.16 -26.93 20.34
N SER A 94 -15.22 -27.86 20.55
CA SER A 94 -15.24 -28.82 21.66
C SER A 94 -13.82 -29.21 21.98
N GLU A 95 -13.40 -28.93 23.21
CA GLU A 95 -12.09 -29.34 23.70
C GLU A 95 -12.03 -30.86 23.94
N PRO A 96 -10.91 -31.52 23.61
CA PRO A 96 -9.77 -31.03 22.81
C PRO A 96 -9.97 -31.20 21.28
N ALA A 97 -11.02 -31.92 20.86
CA ALA A 97 -11.08 -32.57 19.56
C ALA A 97 -11.57 -31.72 18.36
N SER A 98 -12.27 -30.60 18.57
CA SER A 98 -12.82 -29.78 17.49
C SER A 98 -12.69 -28.28 17.74
N GLY A 99 -12.58 -27.50 16.66
CA GLY A 99 -12.31 -26.05 16.71
C GLY A 99 -10.89 -25.66 16.31
N TRP A 100 -10.08 -26.59 15.80
CA TRP A 100 -8.74 -26.28 15.28
C TRP A 100 -8.82 -25.57 13.93
N THR A 101 -8.00 -24.53 13.76
CA THR A 101 -7.89 -23.75 12.52
C THR A 101 -6.44 -23.29 12.31
N TRP A 102 -6.14 -22.85 11.08
CA TRP A 102 -4.84 -22.29 10.71
C TRP A 102 -4.84 -20.77 10.85
N VAL A 103 -3.72 -20.19 11.28
CA VAL A 103 -3.50 -18.73 11.24
C VAL A 103 -3.52 -18.16 9.82
N SER A 104 -3.24 -18.98 8.80
CA SER A 104 -3.36 -18.60 7.40
C SER A 104 -4.81 -18.44 6.92
N GLY A 105 -5.78 -18.99 7.67
CA GLY A 105 -7.18 -19.07 7.25
C GLY A 105 -7.49 -20.21 6.27
N GLU A 106 -6.51 -21.06 5.92
CA GLU A 106 -6.75 -22.21 5.06
C GLU A 106 -7.74 -23.21 5.66
N PRO A 107 -8.47 -23.98 4.83
CA PRO A 107 -9.43 -24.96 5.33
C PRO A 107 -8.79 -26.07 6.17
N TRP A 108 -9.26 -26.25 7.40
CA TRP A 108 -8.90 -27.39 8.25
C TRP A 108 -9.51 -28.70 7.73
N THR A 109 -8.84 -29.33 6.76
CA THR A 109 -9.33 -30.54 6.06
C THR A 109 -8.54 -31.79 6.36
N TRP A 110 -7.32 -31.64 6.90
CA TRP A 110 -6.42 -32.72 7.25
C TRP A 110 -5.73 -32.41 8.57
N SER A 111 -5.37 -33.45 9.32
CA SER A 111 -4.57 -33.31 10.52
C SER A 111 -3.62 -34.49 10.68
N GLY A 112 -2.46 -34.22 11.26
CA GLY A 112 -1.41 -35.19 11.55
C GLY A 112 -1.37 -35.66 13.00
N TRP A 113 -2.45 -35.52 13.77
CA TRP A 113 -2.50 -35.85 15.20
C TRP A 113 -1.98 -37.26 15.50
N CYS A 114 -1.19 -37.39 16.56
CA CYS A 114 -0.82 -38.70 17.08
C CYS A 114 -2.05 -39.44 17.61
N SER A 115 -1.92 -40.76 17.77
CA SER A 115 -2.96 -41.55 18.44
C SER A 115 -3.23 -40.99 19.84
N ASN A 116 -4.50 -40.70 20.14
CA ASN A 116 -4.98 -40.04 21.35
C ASN A 116 -4.66 -38.54 21.48
N GLN A 117 -4.16 -37.89 20.43
CA GLN A 117 -4.06 -36.44 20.36
C GLN A 117 -5.19 -35.83 19.50
N PRO A 118 -5.58 -34.57 19.72
CA PRO A 118 -5.19 -33.70 20.84
C PRO A 118 -5.79 -34.18 22.18
N ASP A 119 -5.09 -33.98 23.29
CA ASP A 119 -5.46 -34.53 24.61
C ASP A 119 -5.69 -33.50 25.71
N ASP A 120 -5.42 -32.21 25.45
CA ASP A 120 -5.46 -31.13 26.45
C ASP A 120 -4.75 -31.53 27.76
N ALA A 121 -3.57 -32.16 27.65
CA ALA A 121 -2.87 -32.63 28.82
C ALA A 121 -2.45 -31.47 29.74
N SER A 122 -2.96 -31.49 30.97
CA SER A 122 -2.53 -30.55 32.01
C SER A 122 -1.10 -30.85 32.46
N TRP A 123 -0.20 -29.87 32.38
CA TRP A 123 1.16 -29.97 32.91
C TRP A 123 1.41 -28.82 33.89
N GLY A 124 1.95 -29.12 35.08
CA GLY A 124 2.32 -28.08 36.06
C GLY A 124 1.16 -27.27 36.66
N GLY A 125 -0.10 -27.71 36.51
CA GLY A 125 -1.28 -26.99 37.02
C GLY A 125 -1.87 -25.96 36.05
N TYR A 126 -1.35 -25.88 34.83
CA TYR A 126 -1.91 -25.10 33.74
C TYR A 126 -2.93 -25.93 32.95
N GLN A 127 -4.02 -25.28 32.53
CA GLN A 127 -5.11 -25.88 31.75
C GLN A 127 -5.08 -25.26 30.36
N GLY A 128 -5.35 -26.06 29.33
CA GLY A 128 -5.39 -25.63 27.94
C GLY A 128 -4.11 -25.98 27.17
N GLN A 129 -4.28 -26.67 26.05
CA GLN A 129 -3.28 -26.83 25.00
C GLN A 129 -3.86 -26.33 23.67
N GLU A 130 -3.55 -25.08 23.33
CA GLU A 130 -4.27 -24.36 22.28
C GLU A 130 -3.49 -24.23 20.95
N VAL A 131 -2.29 -24.81 20.85
CA VAL A 131 -1.46 -24.74 19.62
C VAL A 131 -0.90 -26.12 19.26
N ALA A 132 -0.60 -26.37 17.99
CA ALA A 132 -0.04 -27.65 17.56
C ALA A 132 1.47 -27.59 17.31
N ARG A 133 2.14 -28.72 17.54
CA ARG A 133 3.56 -28.94 17.25
C ARG A 133 3.82 -30.39 16.82
N PHE A 134 5.02 -30.67 16.30
CA PHE A 134 5.47 -32.06 16.19
C PHE A 134 5.59 -32.71 17.57
N ASN A 135 5.21 -33.98 17.69
CA ASN A 135 5.39 -34.72 18.93
C ASN A 135 6.88 -34.89 19.26
N THR A 136 7.28 -34.60 20.50
CA THR A 136 8.70 -34.64 20.93
C THR A 136 9.30 -36.05 20.95
N SER A 137 8.48 -37.09 21.02
CA SER A 137 8.94 -38.48 21.16
C SER A 137 9.00 -39.24 19.84
N THR A 138 8.05 -38.98 18.93
CA THR A 138 7.98 -39.66 17.63
C THR A 138 8.33 -38.73 16.47
N ALA A 139 7.97 -37.46 16.59
CA ALA A 139 8.14 -36.39 15.61
C ALA A 139 7.63 -36.70 14.20
N THR A 140 6.73 -37.68 14.05
CA THR A 140 6.06 -38.02 12.78
C THR A 140 4.59 -37.60 12.75
N CYS A 141 4.04 -37.28 13.92
CA CYS A 141 2.66 -36.88 14.14
C CYS A 141 2.63 -35.71 15.13
N TRP A 142 1.45 -35.12 15.33
CA TRP A 142 1.28 -33.89 16.10
C TRP A 142 0.88 -34.14 17.54
N ASP A 143 1.24 -33.18 18.37
CA ASP A 143 0.93 -33.04 19.78
C ASP A 143 0.38 -31.62 19.97
N ASP A 144 -0.67 -31.46 20.76
CA ASP A 144 -1.08 -30.14 21.21
C ASP A 144 -0.09 -29.65 22.28
N ALA A 145 -0.06 -28.34 22.44
CA ALA A 145 0.85 -27.65 23.33
C ALA A 145 0.22 -26.34 23.80
N HIS A 146 0.74 -25.84 24.91
CA HIS A 146 0.23 -24.61 25.51
C HIS A 146 0.76 -23.39 24.76
N SER A 147 -0.13 -22.43 24.48
CA SER A 147 0.20 -21.18 23.80
C SER A 147 0.86 -20.12 24.70
N LEU A 148 0.82 -20.29 26.03
CA LEU A 148 0.66 -19.11 26.91
C LEU A 148 1.28 -19.06 28.32
N VAL A 149 2.40 -19.67 28.72
CA VAL A 149 2.59 -19.79 30.18
C VAL A 149 3.47 -18.69 30.80
N GLN A 150 3.00 -18.06 31.88
CA GLN A 150 3.66 -17.12 32.81
C GLN A 150 5.00 -17.60 33.43
N LEU A 151 5.69 -18.54 32.80
CA LEU A 151 7.02 -19.00 33.17
C LEU A 151 7.97 -18.48 32.11
N GLU A 152 8.98 -17.73 32.51
CA GLU A 152 10.03 -17.14 31.69
C GLU A 152 10.90 -18.20 30.94
N SER A 153 10.40 -19.42 30.71
CA SER A 153 11.20 -20.60 30.34
C SER A 153 10.57 -21.61 29.36
N ILE A 154 9.49 -21.31 28.61
CA ILE A 154 9.10 -22.13 27.44
C ILE A 154 9.04 -21.23 26.21
N ALA A 155 10.21 -20.81 25.75
CA ALA A 155 10.34 -20.26 24.41
C ALA A 155 10.04 -21.38 23.40
N ILE A 156 9.25 -21.08 22.36
CA ILE A 156 9.13 -22.00 21.21
C ILE A 156 10.52 -22.20 20.63
N GLU A 157 10.97 -23.45 20.59
CA GLU A 157 12.33 -23.81 20.19
C GLU A 157 12.53 -23.78 18.67
N ALA A 158 11.46 -23.95 17.89
CA ALA A 158 11.48 -23.78 16.46
C ALA A 158 10.07 -23.54 15.90
N THR A 159 10.01 -22.80 14.80
CA THR A 159 8.83 -22.69 13.93
C THR A 159 9.25 -22.74 12.46
N VAL A 160 8.29 -22.89 11.55
CA VAL A 160 8.51 -22.78 10.12
C VAL A 160 7.61 -21.66 9.61
N ILE A 161 8.19 -20.71 8.90
CA ILE A 161 7.45 -19.69 8.15
C ILE A 161 7.19 -20.24 6.75
N GLU A 162 5.98 -20.01 6.26
CA GLU A 162 5.51 -20.33 4.93
C GLU A 162 5.09 -19.06 4.20
N TRP A 163 5.47 -18.94 2.93
CA TRP A 163 4.97 -17.94 1.99
C TRP A 163 4.19 -18.64 0.89
N SER A 164 2.93 -18.24 0.76
CA SER A 164 1.91 -18.86 -0.11
C SER A 164 1.06 -17.84 -0.87
N ALA A 165 1.36 -16.54 -0.72
CA ALA A 165 0.63 -15.47 -1.39
C ALA A 165 0.94 -15.43 -2.89
N ASP A 166 -0.12 -15.20 -3.66
CA ASP A 166 -0.12 -14.86 -5.09
C ASP A 166 -1.13 -13.72 -5.26
N CYS A 167 -0.72 -12.53 -4.86
CA CYS A 167 -1.59 -11.36 -4.78
C CYS A 167 -1.96 -10.79 -6.16
N ASN A 168 -1.08 -10.94 -7.15
CA ASN A 168 -1.32 -10.50 -8.52
C ASN A 168 -2.09 -11.55 -9.36
N GLY A 169 -2.28 -12.76 -8.83
CA GLY A 169 -3.08 -13.83 -9.42
C GLY A 169 -2.45 -14.44 -10.67
N ASP A 170 -1.13 -14.36 -10.83
CA ASP A 170 -0.41 -14.87 -11.99
C ASP A 170 -0.08 -16.37 -11.89
N GLY A 171 -0.36 -16.98 -10.73
CA GLY A 171 -0.14 -18.39 -10.44
C GLY A 171 1.27 -18.70 -9.93
N ALA A 172 2.13 -17.72 -9.74
CA ALA A 172 3.42 -17.84 -9.06
C ALA A 172 3.34 -17.24 -7.65
N ILE A 173 4.10 -17.82 -6.72
CA ILE A 173 4.16 -17.31 -5.35
C ILE A 173 5.07 -16.08 -5.31
N ASP A 174 4.54 -14.99 -4.78
CA ASP A 174 5.11 -13.66 -4.74
C ASP A 174 6.53 -13.65 -4.17
N PHE A 175 6.74 -14.35 -3.06
CA PHE A 175 8.05 -14.48 -2.42
C PHE A 175 9.13 -14.99 -3.39
N GLY A 176 8.79 -15.98 -4.21
CA GLY A 176 9.72 -16.51 -5.21
C GLY A 176 10.05 -15.50 -6.32
N GLN A 177 9.09 -14.67 -6.70
CA GLN A 177 9.26 -13.63 -7.71
C GLN A 177 10.12 -12.47 -7.19
N ILE A 178 9.97 -12.09 -5.92
CA ILE A 178 10.86 -11.13 -5.24
C ILE A 178 12.30 -11.64 -5.25
N GLN A 179 12.53 -12.89 -4.82
CA GLN A 179 13.88 -13.48 -4.80
C GLN A 179 14.50 -13.59 -6.21
N ALA A 180 13.67 -13.71 -7.24
CA ALA A 180 14.11 -13.72 -8.64
C ALA A 180 14.35 -12.32 -9.23
N GLY A 181 14.02 -11.25 -8.50
CA GLY A 181 14.06 -9.86 -8.96
C GLY A 181 12.99 -9.53 -10.01
N VAL A 182 11.91 -10.30 -10.03
CA VAL A 182 10.76 -10.10 -10.94
C VAL A 182 9.77 -9.10 -10.35
N LEU A 183 9.53 -9.17 -9.04
CA LEU A 183 8.72 -8.20 -8.30
C LEU A 183 9.62 -7.37 -7.37
N ALA A 184 9.27 -6.10 -7.19
CA ALA A 184 9.93 -5.21 -6.24
C ALA A 184 9.44 -5.46 -4.81
N ASP A 185 10.37 -5.37 -3.86
CA ASP A 185 10.18 -5.47 -2.40
C ASP A 185 11.22 -4.54 -1.78
N LEU A 186 11.01 -3.23 -1.95
CA LEU A 186 12.02 -2.23 -1.61
C LEU A 186 12.18 -2.06 -0.08
N ASP A 187 11.11 -2.30 0.68
CA ASP A 187 11.15 -2.25 2.14
C ASP A 187 11.66 -3.57 2.79
N GLY A 188 11.84 -4.62 1.98
CA GLY A 188 12.38 -5.91 2.38
C GLY A 188 11.47 -6.71 3.31
N ASN A 189 10.17 -6.42 3.29
CA ASN A 189 9.17 -7.11 4.09
C ASN A 189 8.75 -8.46 3.44
N ASN A 190 9.22 -8.78 2.23
CA ASN A 190 8.89 -9.97 1.44
C ASN A 190 7.43 -10.07 0.98
N ILE A 191 6.75 -8.94 0.85
CA ILE A 191 5.47 -8.74 0.19
C ILE A 191 5.74 -7.82 -1.00
N PRO A 192 5.29 -8.13 -2.22
CA PRO A 192 5.51 -7.24 -3.34
C PRO A 192 4.91 -5.86 -3.08
N ASP A 193 5.60 -4.80 -3.49
CA ASP A 193 5.13 -3.43 -3.26
C ASP A 193 3.76 -3.18 -3.93
N CYS A 194 3.53 -3.78 -5.11
CA CYS A 194 2.23 -3.77 -5.80
C CYS A 194 1.09 -4.46 -5.03
N CYS A 195 1.42 -5.20 -3.97
CA CYS A 195 0.50 -5.92 -3.11
C CYS A 195 0.39 -5.31 -1.71
N ALA A 196 1.40 -4.57 -1.28
CA ALA A 196 1.30 -3.65 -0.15
C ALA A 196 0.36 -2.45 -0.46
N SER A 197 0.21 -2.08 -1.75
CA SER A 197 -0.76 -1.08 -2.22
C SER A 197 -2.15 -1.65 -2.51
N ALA A 198 -2.32 -2.99 -2.53
CA ALA A 198 -3.63 -3.64 -2.66
C ALA A 198 -4.47 -3.40 -1.39
N GLY A 199 -5.26 -2.32 -1.41
CA GLY A 199 -6.01 -1.81 -0.26
C GLY A 199 -5.76 -0.33 0.06
N ARG A 200 -4.86 0.33 -0.69
CA ARG A 200 -4.68 1.78 -0.62
C ARG A 200 -5.60 2.55 -1.57
N GLU A 201 -6.23 1.94 -2.58
CA GLU A 201 -7.13 2.68 -3.51
C GLU A 201 -7.99 3.70 -2.74
N PRO A 202 -8.06 4.98 -3.20
CA PRO A 202 -8.94 5.95 -2.59
C PRO A 202 -10.32 5.32 -2.37
N PRO A 203 -10.95 5.48 -1.18
CA PRO A 203 -12.11 4.69 -0.76
C PRO A 203 -13.42 5.10 -1.47
N PHE A 204 -13.33 5.45 -2.75
CA PHE A 204 -14.40 5.90 -3.61
C PHE A 204 -14.16 5.44 -5.07
N PRO A 205 -15.22 5.22 -5.86
CA PRO A 205 -15.08 4.73 -7.23
C PRO A 205 -14.32 5.71 -8.11
N ILE A 206 -13.35 5.21 -8.89
CA ILE A 206 -12.59 6.02 -9.85
C ILE A 206 -13.05 5.70 -11.28
N VAL A 207 -13.08 6.72 -12.15
CA VAL A 207 -13.38 6.56 -13.57
C VAL A 207 -12.30 7.22 -14.42
N GLN A 208 -11.83 6.53 -15.45
CA GLN A 208 -10.88 7.08 -16.42
C GLN A 208 -11.59 7.54 -17.68
N TRP A 209 -11.27 8.73 -18.20
CA TRP A 209 -11.69 9.15 -19.53
C TRP A 209 -10.65 8.72 -20.56
N THR A 210 -10.69 7.45 -20.95
CA THR A 210 -9.65 6.84 -21.78
C THR A 210 -9.48 7.55 -23.13
N VAL A 211 -8.23 7.64 -23.60
CA VAL A 211 -7.91 8.16 -24.94
C VAL A 211 -8.63 7.35 -26.03
N THR A 212 -8.80 6.04 -25.83
CA THR A 212 -9.53 5.16 -26.74
C THR A 212 -11.03 5.46 -26.82
N ALA A 213 -11.62 6.03 -25.77
CA ALA A 213 -12.99 6.54 -25.75
C ALA A 213 -13.09 8.00 -26.22
N GLY A 214 -11.99 8.59 -26.72
CA GLY A 214 -11.91 9.99 -27.16
C GLY A 214 -11.69 10.99 -26.03
N GLY A 215 -11.18 10.52 -24.89
CA GLY A 215 -10.82 11.36 -23.75
C GLY A 215 -9.36 11.81 -23.70
N ASN A 216 -9.02 12.44 -22.58
CA ASN A 216 -7.69 12.98 -22.27
C ASN A 216 -6.79 11.99 -21.52
N GLY A 217 -7.29 10.81 -21.12
CA GLY A 217 -6.54 9.83 -20.34
C GLY A 217 -6.59 10.05 -18.83
N HIS A 218 -7.16 11.18 -18.38
CA HIS A 218 -7.23 11.57 -16.97
C HIS A 218 -8.20 10.68 -16.19
N TYR A 219 -8.01 10.66 -14.87
CA TYR A 219 -8.84 9.95 -13.92
C TYR A 219 -9.66 10.93 -13.10
N TYR A 220 -10.89 10.54 -12.74
CA TYR A 220 -11.82 11.39 -12.00
C TYR A 220 -12.57 10.59 -10.93
N ALA A 221 -12.94 11.25 -9.85
CA ALA A 221 -13.89 10.72 -8.87
C ALA A 221 -14.75 11.82 -8.25
N GLY A 222 -16.00 11.49 -7.94
CA GLY A 222 -16.92 12.32 -7.17
C GLY A 222 -16.88 11.93 -5.70
N VAL A 223 -16.52 12.87 -4.84
CA VAL A 223 -16.30 12.63 -3.41
C VAL A 223 -17.28 13.46 -2.59
N GLN A 224 -17.80 12.83 -1.53
CA GLN A 224 -18.68 13.45 -0.54
C GLN A 224 -18.03 13.40 0.84
N LEU A 225 -17.78 14.57 1.42
CA LEU A 225 -17.22 14.71 2.75
C LEU A 225 -18.25 14.31 3.82
N PRO A 226 -17.80 13.69 4.92
CA PRO A 226 -18.62 13.44 6.09
C PRO A 226 -19.31 14.71 6.62
N ALA A 227 -20.53 14.57 7.13
CA ALA A 227 -21.36 15.70 7.57
C ALA A 227 -20.83 16.44 8.81
N ASP A 228 -19.89 15.85 9.54
CA ASP A 228 -19.19 16.41 10.70
C ASP A 228 -17.99 17.29 10.32
N VAL A 229 -17.54 17.25 9.06
CA VAL A 229 -16.52 18.17 8.55
C VAL A 229 -17.12 19.56 8.43
N THR A 230 -16.51 20.55 9.10
CA THR A 230 -17.00 21.94 9.14
C THR A 230 -15.85 22.93 8.88
N PRO A 231 -15.29 22.94 7.66
CA PRO A 231 -14.17 23.81 7.34
C PRO A 231 -14.61 25.28 7.29
N ALA A 232 -13.66 26.20 7.46
CA ALA A 232 -13.92 27.62 7.27
C ALA A 232 -14.26 27.96 5.80
N ASN A 233 -13.68 27.21 4.85
CA ASN A 233 -13.96 27.29 3.43
C ASN A 233 -13.96 25.88 2.83
N TRP A 234 -15.09 25.47 2.25
CA TRP A 234 -15.29 24.16 1.66
C TRP A 234 -14.47 23.93 0.40
N TRP A 235 -14.22 24.97 -0.39
CA TRP A 235 -13.42 24.84 -1.61
C TRP A 235 -11.95 24.62 -1.29
N ASP A 236 -11.39 25.40 -0.35
CA ASP A 236 -9.99 25.26 0.06
C ASP A 236 -9.78 23.89 0.74
N GLU A 237 -10.74 23.42 1.55
CA GLU A 237 -10.72 22.07 2.14
C GLU A 237 -10.76 20.97 1.07
N ALA A 238 -11.61 21.12 0.06
CA ALA A 238 -11.71 20.14 -1.02
C ALA A 238 -10.44 20.08 -1.86
N GLN A 239 -9.84 21.23 -2.15
CA GLN A 239 -8.56 21.31 -2.85
C GLN A 239 -7.45 20.62 -2.06
N ALA A 240 -7.30 20.93 -0.77
CA ALA A 240 -6.30 20.30 0.09
C ALA A 240 -6.44 18.78 0.17
N ARG A 241 -7.67 18.26 0.11
CA ARG A 241 -7.93 16.81 0.07
C ARG A 241 -7.63 16.16 -1.28
N CYS A 242 -7.77 16.91 -2.37
CA CYS A 242 -7.32 16.43 -3.68
C CYS A 242 -5.80 16.34 -3.70
N GLU A 243 -5.11 17.38 -3.22
CA GLU A 243 -3.65 17.45 -3.15
C GLU A 243 -3.08 16.33 -2.27
N ALA A 244 -3.72 16.03 -1.14
CA ALA A 244 -3.33 14.92 -0.26
C ALA A 244 -3.53 13.52 -0.88
N LEU A 245 -4.11 13.43 -2.08
CA LEU A 245 -4.30 12.21 -2.83
C LEU A 245 -3.60 12.28 -4.20
N GLY A 246 -2.58 13.13 -4.35
CA GLY A 246 -1.84 13.29 -5.62
C GLY A 246 -2.66 13.87 -6.77
N GLY A 247 -3.85 14.43 -6.50
CA GLY A 247 -4.76 15.00 -7.49
C GLY A 247 -5.04 16.47 -7.26
N HIS A 248 -5.99 17.01 -8.02
CA HIS A 248 -6.48 18.38 -7.86
C HIS A 248 -7.99 18.44 -8.09
N LEU A 249 -8.65 19.54 -7.72
CA LEU A 249 -10.05 19.72 -8.12
C LEU A 249 -10.17 19.74 -9.64
N ALA A 250 -11.17 19.07 -10.19
CA ALA A 250 -11.26 18.86 -11.64
C ALA A 250 -11.32 20.16 -12.45
N THR A 251 -10.64 20.21 -13.59
CA THR A 251 -10.48 21.38 -14.45
C THR A 251 -11.03 21.12 -15.87
N PRO A 252 -12.36 20.92 -16.05
CA PRO A 252 -12.94 20.63 -17.35
C PRO A 252 -12.63 21.72 -18.38
N THR A 253 -11.76 21.42 -19.35
CA THR A 253 -11.30 22.32 -20.40
C THR A 253 -12.09 22.20 -21.71
N SER A 254 -13.02 21.24 -21.80
CA SER A 254 -13.86 21.04 -22.97
C SER A 254 -15.31 20.64 -22.64
N SER A 255 -16.22 20.79 -23.61
CA SER A 255 -17.61 20.37 -23.44
C SER A 255 -17.76 18.85 -23.29
N SER A 256 -16.89 18.07 -23.94
CA SER A 256 -16.90 16.61 -23.89
C SER A 256 -16.43 16.11 -22.52
N GLU A 257 -15.36 16.70 -22.01
CA GLU A 257 -14.83 16.43 -20.66
C GLU A 257 -15.83 16.78 -19.57
N ASN A 258 -16.40 17.99 -19.65
CA ASN A 258 -17.46 18.40 -18.74
C ASN A 258 -18.66 17.44 -18.77
N SER A 259 -19.01 16.92 -19.96
CA SER A 259 -20.08 15.93 -20.10
C SER A 259 -19.68 14.57 -19.52
N PHE A 260 -18.42 14.15 -19.68
CA PHE A 260 -17.88 12.93 -19.07
C PHE A 260 -17.98 13.02 -17.54
N ILE A 261 -17.44 14.08 -16.93
CA ILE A 261 -17.48 14.32 -15.48
C ILE A 261 -18.92 14.28 -14.95
N ILE A 262 -19.84 15.00 -15.61
CA ILE A 262 -21.27 15.03 -15.25
C ILE A 262 -21.89 13.63 -15.30
N SER A 263 -21.51 12.80 -16.26
CA SER A 263 -22.15 11.50 -16.49
C SER A 263 -21.51 10.34 -15.72
N GLN A 264 -20.24 10.44 -15.35
CA GLN A 264 -19.48 9.33 -14.74
C GLN A 264 -19.07 9.62 -13.30
N ALA A 265 -18.52 10.81 -13.00
CA ALA A 265 -18.00 11.14 -11.68
C ALA A 265 -19.08 11.70 -10.74
N VAL A 266 -19.91 12.66 -11.20
CA VAL A 266 -20.98 13.25 -10.37
C VAL A 266 -21.96 12.20 -9.80
N PRO A 267 -22.40 11.16 -10.55
CA PRO A 267 -23.32 10.16 -10.01
C PRO A 267 -22.78 9.30 -8.86
N GLN A 268 -21.48 9.35 -8.58
CA GLN A 268 -20.87 8.64 -7.45
C GLN A 268 -21.25 9.27 -6.09
N ILE A 269 -21.80 10.50 -6.11
CA ILE A 269 -22.21 11.26 -4.92
C ILE A 269 -23.71 11.03 -4.63
N SER A 270 -24.07 10.78 -3.36
CA SER A 270 -25.43 10.40 -2.96
C SER A 270 -26.08 11.39 -1.97
N PRO A 271 -27.34 11.82 -2.16
CA PRO A 271 -28.18 11.67 -3.35
C PRO A 271 -27.90 12.76 -4.40
N VAL A 272 -27.86 12.37 -5.69
CA VAL A 272 -27.80 13.31 -6.83
C VAL A 272 -28.99 14.30 -6.83
N SER A 273 -30.17 13.86 -6.38
CA SER A 273 -31.35 14.70 -6.18
C SER A 273 -31.25 15.47 -4.85
N GLY A 274 -30.44 16.51 -4.84
CA GLY A 274 -30.15 17.26 -3.61
C GLY A 274 -28.95 18.20 -3.70
N LEU A 275 -28.20 18.19 -4.82
CA LEU A 275 -27.04 19.05 -5.09
C LEU A 275 -27.42 20.53 -5.31
N GLY A 276 -28.27 21.09 -4.45
CA GLY A 276 -28.70 22.48 -4.50
C GLY A 276 -27.52 23.46 -4.63
N ARG A 277 -26.30 23.03 -4.29
CA ARG A 277 -24.97 23.57 -4.62
C ARG A 277 -23.93 22.40 -4.61
N GLY A 278 -23.05 22.28 -5.60
CA GLY A 278 -22.00 21.24 -5.70
C GLY A 278 -22.19 20.21 -6.84
N PRO A 279 -21.19 19.35 -7.11
CA PRO A 279 -19.85 19.31 -6.50
C PRO A 279 -18.91 20.44 -6.95
N MET A 280 -17.92 20.75 -6.12
CA MET A 280 -16.87 21.75 -6.36
C MET A 280 -15.86 21.28 -7.41
N ILE A 281 -15.33 22.21 -8.20
CA ILE A 281 -14.33 22.00 -9.26
C ILE A 281 -13.27 23.11 -9.24
N GLY A 282 -12.16 22.91 -9.95
CA GLY A 282 -10.89 23.64 -9.80
C GLY A 282 -10.84 25.05 -10.41
N GLY A 283 -11.99 25.71 -10.58
CA GLY A 283 -12.03 27.09 -11.06
C GLY A 283 -12.01 28.09 -9.90
N ARG A 284 -11.13 29.09 -9.95
CA ARG A 284 -11.07 30.19 -8.97
C ARG A 284 -10.97 31.55 -9.65
N ARG A 285 -11.59 32.55 -9.06
CA ARG A 285 -11.58 33.94 -9.53
C ARG A 285 -10.59 34.78 -8.73
N GLU A 286 -9.56 35.28 -9.40
CA GLU A 286 -8.49 36.07 -8.79
C GLU A 286 -8.19 37.32 -9.63
N GLY A 287 -8.09 38.48 -8.99
CA GLY A 287 -7.92 39.76 -9.71
C GLY A 287 -9.06 40.06 -10.70
N GLY A 288 -10.25 39.47 -10.46
CA GLY A 288 -11.43 39.62 -11.32
C GLY A 288 -11.53 38.64 -12.49
N VAL A 289 -10.53 37.78 -12.69
CA VAL A 289 -10.43 36.83 -13.82
C VAL A 289 -10.54 35.39 -13.31
N TRP A 290 -11.27 34.54 -14.02
CA TRP A 290 -11.34 33.11 -13.75
C TRP A 290 -10.10 32.37 -14.27
N ARG A 291 -9.56 31.47 -13.46
CA ARG A 291 -8.42 30.61 -13.79
C ARG A 291 -8.69 29.19 -13.29
N TRP A 292 -8.09 28.22 -13.99
CA TRP A 292 -7.92 26.88 -13.46
C TRP A 292 -6.76 26.86 -12.47
N ILE A 293 -6.90 26.06 -11.41
CA ILE A 293 -5.83 25.85 -10.41
C ILE A 293 -4.58 25.20 -11.02
N THR A 294 -4.73 24.46 -12.12
CA THR A 294 -3.66 23.82 -12.88
C THR A 294 -2.88 24.80 -13.77
N GLY A 295 -3.35 26.04 -13.92
CA GLY A 295 -2.77 27.01 -14.85
C GLY A 295 -3.19 26.82 -16.31
N GLU A 296 -3.99 25.80 -16.62
CA GLU A 296 -4.52 25.56 -17.96
C GLU A 296 -5.29 26.78 -18.51
N PRO A 297 -5.31 26.98 -19.85
CA PRO A 297 -6.05 28.08 -20.45
C PRO A 297 -7.56 28.04 -20.15
N TRP A 298 -8.11 29.15 -19.66
CA TRP A 298 -9.54 29.32 -19.46
C TRP A 298 -10.28 29.57 -20.79
N THR A 299 -10.44 28.54 -21.61
CA THR A 299 -11.03 28.64 -22.97
C THR A 299 -12.44 28.07 -23.09
N PHE A 300 -12.87 27.25 -22.13
CA PHE A 300 -14.20 26.65 -22.08
C PHE A 300 -14.97 27.13 -20.86
N THR A 301 -16.29 27.27 -20.99
CA THR A 301 -17.16 27.57 -19.86
C THR A 301 -18.44 26.75 -19.90
N GLY A 302 -18.81 26.17 -18.77
CA GLY A 302 -20.05 25.42 -18.56
C GLY A 302 -21.12 26.15 -17.74
N TRP A 303 -21.10 27.49 -17.67
CA TRP A 303 -22.00 28.30 -16.83
C TRP A 303 -23.48 27.96 -17.00
N CYS A 304 -24.21 27.90 -15.89
CA CYS A 304 -25.66 28.02 -15.90
C CYS A 304 -26.06 29.41 -16.41
N GLY A 305 -27.18 29.58 -17.11
CA GLY A 305 -27.72 30.93 -17.32
C GLY A 305 -28.43 31.37 -16.04
N PRO A 306 -28.08 32.47 -15.34
CA PRO A 306 -27.32 33.68 -15.73
C PRO A 306 -25.93 33.85 -15.07
N GLU A 307 -25.22 32.76 -14.80
CA GLU A 307 -23.93 32.74 -14.11
C GLU A 307 -22.75 33.17 -15.02
N PRO A 308 -21.64 33.67 -14.44
CA PRO A 308 -21.45 33.95 -13.01
C PRO A 308 -22.15 35.24 -12.56
N THR A 309 -22.80 35.22 -11.40
CA THR A 309 -23.51 36.37 -10.81
C THR A 309 -22.64 37.20 -9.87
N GLY A 310 -21.44 36.69 -9.53
CA GLY A 310 -20.46 37.39 -8.69
C GLY A 310 -20.73 37.26 -7.20
N ASP A 311 -21.51 36.27 -6.77
CA ASP A 311 -21.73 35.95 -5.36
C ASP A 311 -20.60 35.10 -4.76
N GLY A 312 -19.63 34.69 -5.59
CA GLY A 312 -18.51 33.86 -5.20
C GLY A 312 -17.23 34.05 -6.01
N ASN A 313 -16.16 33.40 -5.53
CA ASN A 313 -14.86 33.33 -6.23
C ASN A 313 -14.44 31.90 -6.54
N ASN A 314 -15.24 30.90 -6.19
CA ASN A 314 -14.93 29.49 -6.38
C ASN A 314 -15.95 28.87 -7.34
N LEU A 315 -15.57 27.82 -8.06
CA LEU A 315 -16.41 27.16 -9.06
C LEU A 315 -17.01 25.85 -8.54
N GLN A 316 -18.28 25.63 -8.81
CA GLN A 316 -18.96 24.37 -8.54
C GLN A 316 -19.98 24.07 -9.62
N TYR A 317 -20.42 22.82 -9.70
CA TYR A 317 -21.66 22.47 -10.36
C TYR A 317 -22.88 22.94 -9.56
N TRP A 318 -23.98 23.16 -10.28
CA TRP A 318 -25.26 23.55 -9.73
C TRP A 318 -26.39 22.88 -10.51
N ALA A 319 -27.30 22.25 -9.76
CA ALA A 319 -28.50 21.64 -10.32
C ALA A 319 -29.54 22.72 -10.68
N PHE A 320 -29.55 23.15 -11.95
CA PHE A 320 -30.57 24.04 -12.51
C PHE A 320 -31.55 23.23 -13.40
N SER A 321 -31.85 23.68 -14.63
CA SER A 321 -32.57 22.85 -15.62
C SER A 321 -31.71 21.71 -16.17
N ALA A 322 -30.39 21.83 -16.03
CA ALA A 322 -29.37 20.82 -16.24
C ALA A 322 -28.22 21.08 -15.25
N LEU A 323 -27.31 20.13 -15.10
CA LEU A 323 -26.10 20.35 -14.30
C LEU A 323 -25.12 21.25 -15.08
N CYS A 324 -24.78 22.39 -14.53
CA CYS A 324 -23.94 23.43 -15.14
C CYS A 324 -23.18 24.18 -14.04
N TRP A 325 -22.30 25.13 -14.38
CA TRP A 325 -21.44 25.79 -13.39
C TRP A 325 -22.11 26.99 -12.72
N ASN A 326 -21.72 27.23 -11.48
CA ASN A 326 -22.10 28.38 -10.69
C ASN A 326 -20.88 28.91 -9.91
N ASP A 327 -20.78 30.22 -9.73
CA ASP A 327 -19.84 30.78 -8.77
C ASP A 327 -20.39 30.65 -7.35
N PHE A 328 -19.51 30.43 -6.38
CA PHE A 328 -19.94 30.30 -4.99
C PHE A 328 -18.87 30.78 -4.01
N PRO A 329 -19.27 31.26 -2.82
CA PRO A 329 -18.37 31.92 -1.88
C PRO A 329 -17.45 30.96 -1.11
N GLY A 330 -17.58 29.64 -1.27
CA GLY A 330 -16.81 28.66 -0.49
C GLY A 330 -17.34 28.41 0.93
N THR A 331 -18.19 29.25 1.48
CA THR A 331 -18.61 29.21 2.91
C THR A 331 -20.02 28.66 3.16
N VAL A 332 -20.73 28.22 2.10
CA VAL A 332 -22.08 27.68 2.23
C VAL A 332 -22.04 26.24 2.77
N ALA A 333 -22.72 25.99 3.90
CA ALA A 333 -22.67 24.75 4.69
C ALA A 333 -23.22 23.47 3.99
N TYR A 334 -23.49 23.52 2.69
CA TYR A 334 -24.06 22.41 1.91
C TYR A 334 -23.18 21.99 0.71
N SER A 335 -22.00 22.59 0.53
CA SER A 335 -21.05 22.20 -0.53
C SER A 335 -20.03 21.19 0.02
N ASN A 336 -20.49 20.06 0.57
CA ASN A 336 -19.60 19.02 1.10
C ASN A 336 -19.15 18.01 0.03
N THR A 337 -19.19 18.39 -1.24
CA THR A 337 -18.95 17.48 -2.37
C THR A 337 -17.99 18.12 -3.38
N TYR A 338 -17.09 17.33 -3.95
CA TYR A 338 -16.12 17.78 -4.94
C TYR A 338 -15.83 16.71 -5.99
N ILE A 339 -15.29 17.13 -7.12
CA ILE A 339 -14.70 16.22 -8.11
C ILE A 339 -13.19 16.36 -8.04
N ILE A 340 -12.51 15.26 -7.78
CA ILE A 340 -11.05 15.13 -7.90
C ILE A 340 -10.70 14.66 -9.30
N GLU A 341 -9.57 15.16 -9.82
CA GLU A 341 -8.95 14.78 -11.06
C GLU A 341 -7.47 14.44 -10.84
N TRP A 342 -7.01 13.39 -11.51
CA TRP A 342 -5.59 13.07 -11.67
C TRP A 342 -5.22 13.19 -13.14
N SER A 343 -4.25 14.06 -13.41
CA SER A 343 -3.82 14.43 -14.75
C SER A 343 -2.29 14.54 -14.89
N ALA A 344 -1.55 14.31 -13.80
CA ALA A 344 -0.09 14.40 -13.79
C ALA A 344 0.51 13.31 -14.68
N ASP A 345 1.52 13.72 -15.45
CA ASP A 345 2.41 12.88 -16.28
C ASP A 345 3.82 13.46 -16.08
N CYS A 346 4.36 13.20 -14.91
CA CYS A 346 5.61 13.81 -14.46
C CYS A 346 6.84 13.27 -15.21
N ASN A 347 6.78 12.00 -15.62
CA ASN A 347 7.86 11.36 -16.37
C ASN A 347 7.78 11.65 -17.88
N GLY A 348 6.68 12.27 -18.35
CA GLY A 348 6.46 12.71 -19.71
C GLY A 348 6.30 11.56 -20.71
N ASP A 349 5.84 10.40 -20.26
CA ASP A 349 5.65 9.21 -21.11
C ASP A 349 4.29 9.21 -21.83
N GLY A 350 3.42 10.18 -21.51
CA GLY A 350 2.10 10.36 -22.10
C GLY A 350 1.00 9.54 -21.40
N LEU A 351 1.30 8.90 -20.27
CA LEU A 351 0.35 8.24 -19.39
C LEU A 351 0.18 9.05 -18.11
N VAL A 352 -0.98 8.91 -17.48
CA VAL A 352 -1.24 9.60 -16.21
C VAL A 352 -0.66 8.76 -15.08
N ASP A 353 0.20 9.38 -14.27
CA ASP A 353 0.96 8.79 -13.16
C ASP A 353 0.08 7.98 -12.22
N PHE A 354 -1.07 8.53 -11.85
CA PHE A 354 -2.03 7.85 -10.98
C PHE A 354 -2.47 6.49 -11.53
N GLY A 355 -2.65 6.37 -12.85
CA GLY A 355 -2.96 5.11 -13.49
C GLY A 355 -1.81 4.11 -13.43
N GLN A 356 -0.58 4.60 -13.50
CA GLN A 356 0.65 3.81 -13.45
C GLN A 356 0.99 3.35 -12.04
N ILE A 357 0.65 4.14 -11.02
CA ILE A 357 0.69 3.71 -9.63
C ILE A 357 -0.33 2.60 -9.39
N LEU A 358 -1.56 2.76 -9.90
CA LEU A 358 -2.62 1.76 -9.74
C LEU A 358 -2.31 0.41 -10.40
N ASP A 359 -1.66 0.41 -11.57
CA ASP A 359 -1.29 -0.82 -12.28
C ASP A 359 0.10 -1.36 -11.92
N GLY A 360 0.82 -0.66 -11.04
CA GLY A 360 2.13 -1.05 -10.52
C GLY A 360 3.28 -0.83 -11.51
N THR A 361 3.09 -0.05 -12.56
CA THR A 361 4.17 0.30 -13.50
C THR A 361 5.10 1.39 -12.97
N ILE A 362 4.65 2.17 -11.99
CA ILE A 362 5.44 3.19 -11.29
C ILE A 362 5.32 3.00 -9.77
N VAL A 363 6.39 3.31 -9.04
CA VAL A 363 6.48 3.14 -7.59
C VAL A 363 6.00 4.41 -6.85
N ASP A 364 5.25 4.22 -5.77
CA ASP A 364 4.80 5.23 -4.79
C ASP A 364 5.05 4.64 -3.39
N GLN A 365 6.27 4.83 -2.86
CA GLN A 365 6.72 4.23 -1.59
C GLN A 365 6.05 4.89 -0.38
N ASP A 366 5.89 6.21 -0.40
CA ASP A 366 5.34 6.95 0.73
C ASP A 366 3.80 6.96 0.76
N GLY A 367 3.15 6.55 -0.33
CA GLY A 367 1.71 6.39 -0.43
C GLY A 367 0.96 7.70 -0.60
N ASP A 368 1.62 8.73 -1.12
CA ASP A 368 1.02 10.04 -1.34
C ASP A 368 0.29 10.15 -2.70
N TRP A 369 0.29 9.08 -3.50
CA TRP A 369 -0.28 8.97 -4.85
C TRP A 369 0.44 9.81 -5.91
N ILE A 370 1.67 10.19 -5.62
CA ILE A 370 2.59 10.82 -6.55
C ILE A 370 3.75 9.83 -6.73
N PRO A 371 4.21 9.56 -7.98
CA PRO A 371 5.36 8.68 -8.17
C PRO A 371 6.57 9.13 -7.36
N ASP A 372 7.37 8.22 -6.81
CA ASP A 372 8.60 8.60 -6.08
C ASP A 372 9.60 9.39 -6.94
N ASP A 373 9.60 9.13 -8.25
CA ASP A 373 10.42 9.84 -9.24
C ASP A 373 9.93 11.28 -9.49
N CYS A 374 8.75 11.63 -8.96
CA CYS A 374 8.00 12.85 -9.28
C CYS A 374 7.50 13.61 -8.06
N GLY A 375 7.29 12.92 -6.95
CA GLY A 375 7.36 13.49 -5.63
C GLY A 375 8.74 14.09 -5.57
N ILE A 376 8.80 15.41 -5.38
CA ILE A 376 10.04 16.06 -4.98
C ILE A 376 10.58 15.19 -3.86
N PRO A 377 11.71 14.44 -4.03
CA PRO A 377 12.13 13.51 -3.00
C PRO A 377 12.13 14.24 -1.67
N PRO A 378 11.86 13.57 -0.54
CA PRO A 378 11.87 14.23 0.78
C PRO A 378 13.15 15.03 1.07
N CYS A 379 14.17 14.91 0.20
CA CYS A 379 15.33 15.78 0.09
C CYS A 379 15.80 16.15 -1.34
N ALA A 380 14.93 16.58 -2.26
CA ALA A 380 15.39 17.15 -3.54
C ALA A 380 16.32 18.36 -3.34
N ALA A 381 16.08 19.12 -2.27
CA ALA A 381 16.92 20.23 -1.88
C ALA A 381 18.26 19.82 -1.25
N ASP A 382 18.52 18.55 -0.95
CA ASP A 382 19.84 18.03 -0.53
C ASP A 382 20.71 17.80 -1.77
N VAL A 383 21.06 18.91 -2.41
CA VAL A 383 21.87 18.93 -3.62
C VAL A 383 23.33 18.53 -3.36
N THR A 384 23.74 18.48 -2.09
CA THR A 384 25.04 17.94 -1.67
C THR A 384 25.03 16.41 -1.44
N GLY A 385 23.85 15.79 -1.34
CA GLY A 385 23.67 14.35 -1.12
C GLY A 385 24.16 13.87 0.26
N ASN A 386 24.10 14.74 1.28
CA ASN A 386 24.66 14.47 2.60
C ASN A 386 23.63 13.96 3.63
N GLY A 387 22.36 13.89 3.25
CA GLY A 387 21.22 13.51 4.07
C GLY A 387 20.64 14.65 4.93
N VAL A 388 20.98 15.91 4.65
CA VAL A 388 20.49 17.10 5.37
C VAL A 388 20.41 18.27 4.39
N VAL A 389 19.29 18.98 4.35
CA VAL A 389 19.15 20.26 3.67
C VAL A 389 19.62 21.37 4.61
N ASP A 390 20.80 21.92 4.36
CA ASP A 390 21.40 22.95 5.20
C ASP A 390 22.12 24.07 4.42
N GLY A 391 23.03 24.78 5.11
CA GLY A 391 23.80 25.87 4.51
C GLY A 391 24.70 25.46 3.36
N GLY A 392 25.05 24.17 3.25
CA GLY A 392 25.79 23.61 2.13
C GLY A 392 24.98 23.62 0.85
N ASP A 393 23.72 23.19 0.92
CA ASP A 393 22.79 23.13 -0.20
C ASP A 393 22.38 24.53 -0.66
N LEU A 394 22.06 25.40 0.30
CA LEU A 394 21.79 26.81 0.03
C LEU A 394 22.98 27.51 -0.65
N GLY A 395 24.20 27.14 -0.25
CA GLY A 395 25.41 27.67 -0.85
C GLY A 395 25.54 27.31 -2.32
N LEU A 396 25.16 26.09 -2.71
CA LEU A 396 25.16 25.63 -4.09
C LEU A 396 24.06 26.31 -4.91
N LEU A 397 22.83 26.40 -4.40
CA LEU A 397 21.72 27.08 -5.07
C LEU A 397 22.02 28.56 -5.31
N ILE A 398 22.51 29.28 -4.30
CA ILE A 398 22.90 30.69 -4.45
C ILE A 398 24.08 30.86 -5.42
N SER A 399 24.99 29.88 -5.50
CA SER A 399 26.14 29.96 -6.40
C SER A 399 25.76 29.88 -7.88
N ALA A 400 24.64 29.23 -8.19
CA ALA A 400 24.10 29.06 -9.55
C ALA A 400 22.93 30.01 -9.85
N TRP A 401 22.72 31.04 -9.02
CA TRP A 401 21.57 31.93 -9.11
C TRP A 401 21.49 32.66 -10.46
N GLY A 402 20.35 32.53 -11.15
CA GLY A 402 20.09 33.14 -12.44
C GLY A 402 20.79 32.45 -13.61
N GLU A 403 21.33 31.25 -13.39
CA GLU A 403 21.75 30.36 -14.48
C GLU A 403 20.55 29.57 -15.01
N VAL A 404 20.60 29.23 -16.30
CA VAL A 404 19.63 28.33 -16.93
C VAL A 404 19.97 26.91 -16.50
N ALA A 405 18.99 26.16 -16.02
CA ALA A 405 19.17 24.81 -15.51
C ALA A 405 19.85 23.93 -16.58
N ASN A 406 21.06 23.45 -16.28
CA ASN A 406 21.76 22.49 -17.12
C ASN A 406 21.57 21.11 -16.50
N SER A 407 21.34 20.08 -17.31
CA SER A 407 20.92 18.73 -16.89
C SER A 407 21.90 17.96 -15.98
N THR A 408 22.93 18.61 -15.45
CA THR A 408 23.99 18.03 -14.61
C THR A 408 24.03 18.58 -13.19
N ALA A 409 23.23 19.60 -12.87
CA ALA A 409 23.10 20.14 -11.51
C ALA A 409 21.61 20.18 -11.14
N ASN A 410 21.21 19.35 -10.19
CA ASN A 410 19.84 19.18 -9.71
C ASN A 410 19.39 20.39 -8.84
N LEU A 411 19.58 21.62 -9.33
CA LEU A 411 19.40 22.88 -8.59
C LEU A 411 18.14 23.65 -8.99
N ASP A 412 17.50 23.20 -10.07
CA ASP A 412 16.17 23.64 -10.52
C ASP A 412 15.15 22.71 -9.85
N LEU A 413 14.64 23.17 -8.70
CA LEU A 413 13.83 22.38 -7.78
C LEU A 413 12.34 22.46 -8.12
N ASP A 414 11.90 23.47 -8.88
CA ASP A 414 10.53 23.59 -9.37
C ASP A 414 10.35 23.19 -10.85
N GLY A 415 11.46 22.94 -11.56
CA GLY A 415 11.49 22.44 -12.93
C GLY A 415 11.16 23.52 -13.96
N ASP A 416 11.21 24.81 -13.61
CA ASP A 416 10.85 25.90 -14.50
C ASP A 416 11.94 26.29 -15.52
N GLY A 417 13.13 25.70 -15.37
CA GLY A 417 14.28 25.87 -16.24
C GLY A 417 15.24 26.99 -15.83
N ASP A 418 14.93 27.76 -14.78
CA ASP A 418 15.73 28.84 -14.23
C ASP A 418 16.04 28.59 -12.74
N ILE A 419 17.27 28.87 -12.28
CA ILE A 419 17.60 28.78 -10.85
C ILE A 419 17.32 30.12 -10.18
N GLY A 420 16.28 30.20 -9.36
CA GLY A 420 15.74 31.45 -8.83
C GLY A 420 15.08 31.39 -7.46
N CYS A 421 14.19 32.35 -7.23
CA CYS A 421 13.58 32.57 -5.92
C CYS A 421 12.54 31.53 -5.54
N ILE A 422 12.01 30.80 -6.52
CA ILE A 422 11.04 29.73 -6.27
C ILE A 422 11.81 28.47 -5.84
N ASP A 423 12.92 28.13 -6.48
CA ASP A 423 13.84 27.07 -6.01
C ASP A 423 14.34 27.33 -4.59
N LEU A 424 14.66 28.58 -4.27
CA LEU A 424 15.01 28.94 -2.91
C LEU A 424 13.87 28.68 -1.91
N ALA A 425 12.62 28.92 -2.32
CA ALA A 425 11.46 28.64 -1.49
C ALA A 425 11.30 27.13 -1.27
N HIS A 426 11.50 26.32 -2.31
CA HIS A 426 11.53 24.85 -2.21
C HIS A 426 12.65 24.36 -1.29
N LEU A 427 13.86 24.90 -1.43
CA LEU A 427 14.99 24.56 -0.56
C LEU A 427 14.73 24.90 0.91
N LEU A 428 14.21 26.09 1.19
CA LEU A 428 13.91 26.51 2.56
C LEU A 428 12.73 25.74 3.18
N ALA A 429 11.79 25.30 2.36
CA ALA A 429 10.67 24.47 2.82
C ALA A 429 11.14 23.08 3.31
N GLN A 430 12.27 22.59 2.79
CA GLN A 430 12.85 21.29 3.15
C GLN A 430 13.98 21.38 4.18
N TRP A 431 14.20 22.54 4.80
CA TRP A 431 15.34 22.78 5.70
C TRP A 431 15.35 21.83 6.91
N GLY A 432 16.40 21.01 7.04
CA GLY A 432 16.53 20.04 8.12
C GLY A 432 17.08 18.69 7.67
N ALA A 433 17.05 17.71 8.58
CA ALA A 433 17.48 16.36 8.27
C ALA A 433 16.46 15.65 7.37
N CYS A 434 16.98 14.88 6.41
CA CYS A 434 16.21 13.97 5.59
C CYS A 434 15.73 12.80 6.45
N SER A 435 14.44 12.73 6.77
CA SER A 435 13.88 11.49 7.30
C SER A 435 13.60 10.53 6.14
N PRO A 436 13.99 9.25 6.26
CA PRO A 436 13.59 8.22 5.31
C PRO A 436 12.09 7.97 5.33
#